data_AF-A0A0M0T7R2-F1
#
_entry.id   AF-A0A0M0T7R2-F1
#
_cell.length_a   1.000
_cell.length_b   1.000
_cell.length_c   1.000
_cell.angle_alpha   90.00
_cell.angle_beta   90.00
_cell.angle_gamma   90.00
#
_symmetry.space_group_name_H-M   'P 1'
#
loop_
_entity.id
_entity.type
_entity.pdbx_description
1 polymer ?
#
loop_
_entity_poly.entity_id
_entity_poly.type
_entity_poly.pdbx_seq_one_letter_code
_entity_poly.pdbx_strand_id
1 'polypeptide(L)'
;MITHTPFTIGDRYALIGSFSVPDVPGQFEVRTNSERVKRPMLIVVHDNWHEAGRRDRITPVIVIQFEADGREKCIEQKEAMPSKTMNLTNLRLRAIQFFQQE
;
A
#
# COMPACT_ATOMS: atom_id res chain seq x y z
N MET A 1 -7.47 -28.82 -2.10
CA MET A 1 -6.37 -28.39 -1.22
C MET A 1 -5.90 -27.05 -1.74
N ILE A 2 -6.20 -25.94 -1.07
CA ILE A 2 -5.72 -24.61 -1.49
C ILE A 2 -4.32 -24.46 -0.93
N THR A 3 -3.32 -24.47 -1.81
CA THR A 3 -1.93 -24.23 -1.45
C THR A 3 -1.81 -22.76 -1.09
N HIS A 4 -1.82 -22.45 0.21
CA HIS A 4 -1.46 -21.12 0.69
C HIS A 4 0.05 -20.98 0.56
N THR A 5 0.55 -20.68 -0.64
CA THR A 5 1.94 -20.30 -0.83
C THR A 5 2.20 -19.09 0.08
N PRO A 6 3.35 -19.03 0.78
CA PRO A 6 3.74 -17.87 1.56
C PRO A 6 4.09 -16.70 0.61
N PHE A 7 3.09 -16.21 -0.11
CA PHE A 7 3.21 -15.01 -0.91
C PHE A 7 3.35 -13.86 0.07
N THR A 8 4.55 -13.31 0.13
CA THR A 8 4.79 -12.03 0.79
C THR A 8 4.23 -10.94 -0.13
N ILE A 9 4.02 -9.73 0.39
CA ILE A 9 3.60 -8.62 -0.49
C ILE A 9 4.65 -8.35 -1.57
N GLY A 10 5.92 -8.62 -1.26
CA GLY A 10 7.06 -8.42 -2.17
C GLY A 10 6.93 -9.16 -3.50
N ASP A 11 6.24 -10.30 -3.54
CA ASP A 11 6.13 -11.12 -4.76
C ASP A 11 5.14 -10.54 -5.78
N ARG A 12 4.06 -9.90 -5.31
CA ARG A 12 2.97 -9.39 -6.18
C ARG A 12 2.92 -7.89 -6.28
N TYR A 13 3.60 -7.19 -5.39
CA TYR A 13 3.61 -5.74 -5.35
C TYR A 13 5.03 -5.22 -5.45
N ALA A 14 5.32 -4.48 -6.52
CA ALA A 14 6.58 -3.77 -6.68
C ALA A 14 6.61 -2.53 -5.79
N LEU A 15 7.76 -2.24 -5.17
CA LEU A 15 7.99 -1.00 -4.44
C LEU A 15 8.18 0.14 -5.42
N ILE A 16 7.37 1.20 -5.31
CA ILE A 16 7.44 2.36 -6.21
C ILE A 16 7.84 3.65 -5.47
N GLY A 17 7.78 3.62 -4.14
CA GLY A 17 8.22 4.73 -3.31
C GLY A 17 8.17 4.39 -1.84
N SER A 18 8.91 5.15 -1.05
CA SER A 18 8.84 5.10 0.41
C SER A 18 8.94 6.49 1.00
N PHE A 19 8.34 6.70 2.18
CA PHE A 19 8.42 7.95 2.90
C PHE A 19 8.19 7.76 4.39
N SER A 20 8.82 8.62 5.20
CA SER A 20 8.57 8.69 6.64
C SER A 20 7.46 9.69 6.95
N VAL A 21 6.76 9.45 8.05
CA VAL A 21 5.78 10.39 8.61
C VAL A 21 6.33 10.89 9.95
N PRO A 22 6.34 12.20 10.21
CA PRO A 22 6.76 12.72 11.51
C PRO A 22 6.01 12.03 12.65
N ASP A 23 6.73 11.75 13.74
CA ASP A 23 6.21 11.13 14.95
C ASP A 23 5.67 9.70 14.79
N VAL A 24 5.94 9.05 13.65
CA VAL A 24 5.66 7.62 13.41
C VAL A 24 6.98 6.89 13.18
N PRO A 25 7.40 6.00 14.09
CA PRO A 25 8.61 5.20 13.90
C PRO A 25 8.49 4.28 12.68
N GLY A 26 9.52 4.25 11.83
CA GLY A 26 9.53 3.44 10.61
C GLY A 26 9.22 4.25 9.35
N GLN A 27 8.91 3.54 8.27
CA GLN A 27 8.58 4.10 6.98
C GLN A 27 7.30 3.51 6.42
N PHE A 28 6.66 4.27 5.53
CA PHE A 28 5.57 3.80 4.71
C PHE A 28 6.11 3.48 3.32
N GLU A 29 5.81 2.29 2.84
CA GLU A 29 6.06 1.87 1.48
C GLU A 29 4.79 2.05 0.64
N VAL A 30 4.97 2.62 -0.55
CA VAL A 30 3.96 2.65 -1.60
C VAL A 30 4.31 1.54 -2.57
N ARG A 31 3.40 0.59 -2.76
CA ARG A 31 3.62 -0.55 -3.64
C ARG A 31 2.49 -0.68 -4.65
N THR A 32 2.84 -0.99 -5.90
CA THR A 32 1.88 -1.22 -6.99
C THR A 32 1.72 -2.70 -7.26
N ASN A 33 0.50 -3.16 -7.52
CA ASN A 33 0.25 -4.55 -7.89
C ASN A 33 0.69 -4.81 -9.34
N SER A 34 1.73 -5.64 -9.50
CA SER A 34 2.36 -5.90 -10.79
C SER A 34 1.49 -6.72 -11.75
N GLU A 35 0.43 -7.38 -11.27
CA GLU A 35 -0.49 -8.18 -12.10
C GLU A 35 -1.60 -7.32 -12.72
N ARG A 36 -1.81 -6.07 -12.26
CA ARG A 36 -2.96 -5.24 -12.65
C ARG A 36 -2.59 -4.06 -13.55
N VAL A 37 -2.34 -4.32 -14.83
CA VAL A 37 -1.97 -3.26 -15.79
C VAL A 37 -3.14 -2.34 -16.18
N LYS A 38 -4.32 -2.90 -16.47
CA LYS A 38 -5.49 -2.10 -16.95
C LYS A 38 -6.21 -1.32 -15.86
N ARG A 39 -6.11 -1.78 -14.62
CA ARG A 39 -6.73 -1.19 -13.43
C ARG A 39 -5.74 -1.22 -12.28
N PRO A 40 -4.70 -0.36 -12.33
CA PRO A 40 -3.63 -0.35 -11.35
C PRO A 40 -4.18 -0.30 -9.92
N MET A 41 -3.47 -0.96 -9.01
CA MET A 41 -3.82 -0.95 -7.61
C MET A 41 -2.58 -0.66 -6.78
N LEU A 42 -2.66 0.41 -6.00
CA LEU A 42 -1.64 0.80 -5.05
C LEU A 42 -2.06 0.40 -3.64
N ILE A 43 -1.07 0.05 -2.85
CA ILE A 43 -1.20 -0.10 -1.40
C ILE A 43 -0.16 0.77 -0.71
N VAL A 44 -0.53 1.32 0.43
CA VAL A 44 0.41 1.95 1.35
C VAL A 44 0.47 1.08 2.59
N VAL A 45 1.66 0.59 2.91
CA VAL A 45 1.91 -0.32 4.04
C VAL A 45 3.03 0.25 4.89
N HIS A 46 3.00 -0.04 6.19
CA HIS A 46 4.10 0.27 7.10
C HIS A 46 5.20 -0.79 6.96
N ASP A 47 6.48 -0.40 6.98
CA ASP A 47 7.65 -1.26 6.75
C ASP A 47 7.72 -2.50 7.65
N ASN A 48 7.14 -2.46 8.85
CA ASN A 48 6.98 -3.63 9.72
C ASN A 48 6.21 -4.81 9.07
N TRP A 49 5.59 -4.63 7.90
CA TRP A 49 4.98 -5.72 7.16
C TRP A 49 5.96 -6.85 6.82
N HIS A 50 7.26 -6.57 6.72
CA HIS A 50 8.30 -7.60 6.50
C HIS A 50 8.28 -8.69 7.58
N GLU A 51 7.84 -8.37 8.79
CA GLU A 51 7.69 -9.32 9.90
C GLU A 51 6.45 -10.23 9.73
N ALA A 52 5.45 -9.75 8.99
CA ALA A 52 4.27 -10.51 8.64
C ALA A 52 4.61 -11.47 7.49
N GLY A 53 5.10 -12.68 7.83
CA GLY A 53 5.48 -13.73 6.87
C GLY A 53 4.35 -14.26 5.97
N ARG A 54 3.18 -13.59 5.90
CA ARG A 54 2.08 -13.86 4.98
C ARG A 54 1.28 -12.60 4.65
N ARG A 55 0.84 -12.48 3.40
CA ARG A 55 0.05 -11.32 2.90
C ARG A 55 -1.26 -11.06 3.65
N ASP A 56 -1.96 -12.08 4.10
CA ASP A 56 -3.24 -11.97 4.82
C ASP A 56 -3.09 -11.30 6.19
N ARG A 57 -1.88 -11.32 6.76
CA ARG A 57 -1.55 -10.64 8.01
C ARG A 57 -1.12 -9.19 7.82
N ILE A 58 -1.15 -8.70 6.58
CA ILE A 58 -0.72 -7.35 6.25
C ILE A 58 -1.94 -6.54 5.89
N THR A 59 -2.15 -5.49 6.68
CA THR A 59 -3.27 -4.57 6.55
C THR A 59 -2.73 -3.25 6.03
N PRO A 60 -2.92 -2.93 4.73
CA PRO A 60 -2.52 -1.62 4.19
C PRO A 60 -3.31 -0.50 4.86
N VAL A 61 -2.64 0.60 5.18
CA VAL A 61 -3.31 1.80 5.71
C VAL A 61 -4.17 2.48 4.64
N ILE A 62 -3.75 2.37 3.38
CA ILE A 62 -4.49 2.89 2.21
C ILE A 62 -4.43 1.86 1.08
N VAL A 63 -5.55 1.69 0.38
CA VAL A 63 -5.64 0.99 -0.90
C VAL A 63 -6.22 1.95 -1.94
N ILE A 64 -5.52 2.16 -3.04
CA ILE A 64 -5.98 2.99 -4.16
C ILE A 64 -6.18 2.09 -5.36
N GLN A 65 -7.37 2.09 -5.94
CA GLN A 65 -7.70 1.34 -7.15
C GLN A 65 -8.04 2.32 -8.27
N PHE A 66 -7.36 2.18 -9.40
CA PHE A 66 -7.66 2.95 -10.60
C PHE A 66 -8.60 2.12 -11.49
N GLU A 67 -9.68 2.75 -11.93
CA GLU A 67 -10.56 2.22 -12.96
C GLU A 67 -9.96 2.48 -14.35
N ALA A 68 -10.48 1.76 -15.36
CA ALA A 68 -9.97 1.87 -16.73
C ALA A 68 -10.18 3.26 -17.36
N ASP A 69 -11.09 4.06 -16.81
CA ASP A 69 -11.36 5.45 -17.22
C ASP A 69 -10.56 6.48 -16.42
N GLY A 70 -9.62 6.02 -15.56
CA GLY A 70 -8.77 6.88 -14.74
C GLY A 70 -9.40 7.33 -13.42
N ARG A 71 -10.67 6.98 -13.14
CA ARG A 71 -11.26 7.26 -11.82
C ARG A 71 -10.53 6.46 -10.74
N GLU A 72 -10.28 7.09 -9.61
CA GLU A 72 -9.67 6.44 -8.46
C GLU A 72 -10.69 6.16 -7.36
N LYS A 73 -10.60 4.95 -6.78
CA LYS A 73 -11.29 4.56 -5.57
C LYS A 73 -10.26 4.38 -4.46
N CYS A 74 -10.36 5.22 -3.44
CA CYS A 74 -9.49 5.14 -2.27
C CYS A 74 -10.25 4.46 -1.11
N ILE A 75 -9.62 3.47 -0.50
CA ILE A 75 -10.11 2.78 0.70
C ILE A 75 -9.10 3.06 1.82
N GLU A 76 -9.55 3.79 2.83
CA GLU A 76 -8.77 4.14 4.01
C GLU A 76 -9.03 3.11 5.12
N GLN A 77 -7.98 2.46 5.63
CA GLN A 77 -8.10 1.48 6.71
C GLN A 77 -7.59 2.08 8.02
N LYS A 78 -8.46 2.89 8.65
CA LYS A 78 -8.11 3.65 9.87
C LYS A 78 -7.63 2.78 11.03
N GLU A 79 -8.12 1.56 11.12
CA GLU A 79 -7.74 0.59 12.16
C GLU A 79 -6.32 0.03 11.98
N ALA A 80 -5.78 0.10 10.75
CA ALA A 80 -4.44 -0.35 10.42
C ALA A 80 -3.37 0.72 10.70
N MET A 81 -3.78 1.91 11.12
CA MET A 81 -2.87 3.03 11.29
C MET A 81 -2.02 2.87 12.55
N PRO A 82 -0.69 3.05 12.46
CA PRO A 82 0.17 3.01 13.63
C PRO A 82 -0.06 4.22 14.57
N SER A 83 -0.66 5.31 14.07
CA SER A 83 -1.04 6.46 14.88
C SER A 83 -2.38 7.06 14.45
N LYS A 84 -3.23 7.43 15.43
CA LYS A 84 -4.54 8.07 15.21
C LYS A 84 -4.45 9.51 14.69
N THR A 85 -3.28 10.14 14.77
CA THR A 85 -3.08 11.55 14.37
C THR A 85 -2.63 11.71 12.92
N MET A 86 -2.38 10.62 12.18
CA MET A 86 -1.87 10.74 10.81
C MET A 86 -2.94 11.26 9.84
N ASN A 87 -2.50 12.10 8.90
CA ASN A 87 -3.35 12.62 7.84
C ASN A 87 -3.34 11.66 6.63
N LEU A 88 -4.40 10.86 6.48
CA LEU A 88 -4.55 9.89 5.39
C LEU A 88 -4.62 10.55 4.00
N THR A 89 -5.18 11.76 3.89
CA THR A 89 -5.19 12.51 2.63
C THR A 89 -3.78 12.78 2.13
N ASN A 90 -2.86 13.15 3.02
CA ASN A 90 -1.45 13.37 2.67
C ASN A 90 -0.76 12.07 2.21
N LEU A 91 -1.07 10.94 2.86
CA LEU A 91 -0.53 9.63 2.45
C LEU A 91 -1.02 9.23 1.06
N ARG A 92 -2.33 9.42 0.79
CA ARG A 92 -2.93 9.17 -0.53
C ARG A 92 -2.27 10.01 -1.62
N LEU A 93 -2.13 11.31 -1.39
CA LEU A 93 -1.52 12.22 -2.37
C LEU A 93 -0.08 11.82 -2.68
N ARG A 94 0.72 11.47 -1.67
CA ARG A 94 2.09 10.97 -1.88
C ARG A 94 2.11 9.67 -2.68
N ALA A 95 1.22 8.73 -2.37
CA ALA A 95 1.14 7.47 -3.09
C ALA A 95 0.83 7.64 -4.59
N ILE A 96 -0.08 8.55 -4.92
CA ILE A 96 -0.40 8.90 -6.32
C ILE A 96 0.79 9.57 -6.99
N GLN A 97 1.50 10.47 -6.29
CA GLN A 97 2.70 11.13 -6.83
C GLN A 97 3.78 10.13 -7.22
N PHE A 98 4.08 9.15 -6.37
CA PHE A 98 5.05 8.09 -6.70
C PHE A 98 4.63 7.30 -7.93
N PHE A 99 3.33 6.98 -8.05
CA PHE A 99 2.83 6.22 -9.20
C PHE A 99 2.86 7.00 -10.52
N GLN A 100 2.73 8.32 -10.48
CA GLN A 100 2.85 9.16 -11.67
C GLN A 100 4.29 9.41 -12.13
N GLN A 101 5.28 9.04 -11.30
CA GLN A 101 6.71 9.19 -11.57
C GLN A 101 7.39 7.89 -12.02
N GLU A 102 6.69 6.75 -11.91
CA GLU A 102 7.11 5.44 -12.39
C GLU A 102 6.85 5.28 -13.90
#